data_AF-A0A662HUG1-F1
#
_entry.id   AF-A0A662HUG1-F1
#
_cell.length_a   1.000
_cell.length_b   1.000
_cell.length_c   1.000
_cell.angle_alpha   90.00
_cell.angle_beta   90.00
_cell.angle_gamma   90.00
#
_symmetry.space_group_name_H-M   'P 1'
#
loop_
_entity.id
_entity.type
_entity.pdbx_description
1 polymer ?
#
loop_
_entity_poly.entity_id
_entity_poly.type
_entity_poly.pdbx_seq_one_letter_code
_entity_poly.pdbx_strand_id
1 'polypeptide(L)'
;MKNGISSSYEGRTITIYRLHSVRKFIQIYVKVDLPPEILQAYKKRYIKPSIKVLKPIIKEKYRLIIKGLVKIKFKIANKKYPQIYLTYEDNIHAQEALNIMQSLALNPSISKGKRGRVILIYRLKDIRLFLDEIIDQSKIPPKFKQVCEQALESPFSISVNEKRLMERPELWRIIGLILGDNDMELNTFSNTNTKLLELFRQLATKLFPEEVVKTFHRKPKPHKKICYVIRIKGLPGQVVAKIAANAHKIVPDLKGELFWELVTGLYEADGSVSVRYPSKSYRKPYPDISIRLAPYQDELAKAIRKRLLAEGIDTSVRPHSSTLEIRITNQLGFKIFFTKANPIIKNPRHPESFRNTRTKPKAAKILYEIWKRVQERAFDEEDEYFT
;
A
#
# COMPACT_ATOMS: atom_id res chain seq x y z
N MET A 1 -3.44 -47.84 32.85
CA MET A 1 -4.38 -47.20 31.91
C MET A 1 -4.29 -47.92 30.55
N LYS A 2 -5.30 -48.69 30.16
CA LYS A 2 -5.30 -49.38 28.85
C LYS A 2 -5.38 -48.36 27.72
N ASN A 3 -4.30 -48.23 26.95
CA ASN A 3 -4.15 -47.29 25.85
C ASN A 3 -4.36 -48.03 24.51
N GLY A 4 -5.58 -48.12 23.99
CA GLY A 4 -5.82 -48.76 22.68
C GLY A 4 -7.25 -49.25 22.46
N ILE A 5 -7.47 -49.93 21.33
CA ILE A 5 -8.61 -50.84 21.13
C ILE A 5 -8.20 -52.15 21.81
N SER A 6 -9.02 -52.71 22.70
CA SER A 6 -8.79 -54.07 23.19
C SER A 6 -9.89 -54.97 22.69
N SER A 7 -9.51 -56.00 21.94
CA SER A 7 -10.35 -57.16 21.66
C SER A 7 -10.05 -58.22 22.70
N SER A 8 -11.04 -58.61 23.51
CA SER A 8 -10.95 -59.84 24.32
C SER A 8 -11.67 -60.94 23.57
N TYR A 9 -11.04 -62.11 23.43
CA TYR A 9 -11.58 -63.23 22.67
C TYR A 9 -12.59 -64.09 23.47
N GLU A 10 -12.86 -63.75 24.74
CA GLU A 10 -13.78 -64.50 25.61
C GLU A 10 -15.24 -64.03 25.56
N GLY A 11 -15.56 -63.09 24.69
CA GLY A 11 -16.93 -62.67 24.40
C GLY A 11 -16.91 -61.79 23.18
N ARG A 12 -17.92 -61.88 22.31
CA ARG A 12 -18.00 -61.22 20.98
C ARG A 12 -18.09 -59.68 21.05
N THR A 13 -17.23 -59.02 21.83
CA THR A 13 -17.34 -57.62 22.20
C THR A 13 -16.02 -56.90 21.94
N ILE A 14 -16.05 -55.88 21.08
CA ILE A 14 -14.91 -54.99 20.83
C ILE A 14 -15.09 -53.72 21.67
N THR A 15 -14.17 -53.44 22.58
CA THR A 15 -14.21 -52.23 23.40
C THR A 15 -13.20 -51.19 22.90
N ILE A 16 -13.69 -50.02 22.51
CA ILE A 16 -12.89 -48.91 22.00
C ILE A 16 -12.83 -47.78 23.05
N TYR A 17 -11.68 -47.61 23.70
CA TYR A 17 -11.56 -46.67 24.82
C TYR A 17 -11.27 -45.22 24.40
N ARG A 18 -10.75 -45.00 23.19
CA ARG A 18 -10.40 -43.66 22.69
C ARG A 18 -11.55 -43.07 21.88
N LEU A 19 -12.07 -41.91 22.30
CA LEU A 19 -13.15 -41.18 21.59
C LEU A 19 -12.86 -40.98 20.09
N HIS A 20 -11.61 -40.69 19.73
CA HIS A 20 -11.23 -40.54 18.32
C HIS A 20 -11.38 -41.85 17.53
N SER A 21 -10.99 -42.97 18.13
CA SER A 21 -11.11 -44.31 17.55
C SER A 21 -12.58 -44.75 17.45
N VAL A 22 -13.42 -44.40 18.43
CA VAL A 22 -14.88 -44.62 18.36
C VAL A 22 -15.48 -43.90 17.16
N ARG A 23 -15.14 -42.61 16.96
CA ARG A 23 -15.62 -41.83 15.82
C ARG A 23 -15.18 -42.45 14.48
N LYS A 24 -13.90 -42.81 14.33
CA LYS A 24 -13.41 -43.46 13.10
C LYS A 24 -14.08 -44.81 12.86
N PHE A 25 -14.24 -45.62 13.90
CA PHE A 25 -14.89 -46.92 13.79
C PHE A 25 -16.35 -46.79 13.31
N ILE A 26 -17.12 -45.88 13.91
CA ILE A 26 -18.50 -45.60 13.50
C ILE A 26 -18.55 -45.08 12.06
N GLN A 27 -17.68 -44.13 11.68
CA GLN A 27 -17.67 -43.55 10.34
C GLN A 27 -17.24 -44.53 9.23
N ILE A 28 -16.36 -45.47 9.52
CA ILE A 28 -15.77 -46.38 8.51
C ILE A 28 -16.54 -47.69 8.42
N TYR A 29 -16.93 -48.26 9.56
CA TYR A 29 -17.42 -49.64 9.64
C TYR A 29 -18.91 -49.74 9.99
N VAL A 30 -19.49 -48.71 10.62
CA VAL A 30 -20.91 -48.71 10.98
C VAL A 30 -21.68 -47.92 9.92
N LYS A 31 -22.05 -48.59 8.82
CA LYS A 31 -22.96 -48.05 7.79
C LYS A 31 -24.45 -48.19 8.17
N VAL A 32 -24.80 -48.26 9.46
CA VAL A 32 -26.12 -48.74 9.92
C VAL A 32 -26.62 -47.98 11.15
N ASP A 33 -27.95 -47.84 11.24
CA ASP A 33 -28.75 -47.30 12.34
C ASP A 33 -28.20 -47.63 13.73
N LEU A 34 -27.56 -46.63 14.33
CA LEU A 34 -27.22 -46.66 15.75
C LEU A 34 -28.53 -46.62 16.57
N PRO A 35 -28.63 -47.37 17.69
CA PRO A 35 -29.75 -47.26 18.61
C PRO A 35 -30.04 -45.79 18.94
N PRO A 36 -31.32 -45.35 19.02
CA PRO A 36 -31.67 -43.93 19.12
C PRO A 36 -30.93 -43.16 20.24
N GLU A 37 -30.70 -43.80 21.37
CA GLU A 37 -29.99 -43.25 22.53
C GLU A 37 -28.48 -43.04 22.26
N ILE A 38 -27.84 -44.03 21.62
CA ILE A 38 -26.42 -43.95 21.22
C ILE A 38 -26.27 -42.97 20.07
N LEU A 39 -27.21 -42.96 19.12
CA LEU A 39 -27.28 -41.98 18.07
C LEU A 39 -27.45 -40.59 18.66
N GLN A 40 -28.33 -40.38 19.63
CA GLN A 40 -28.53 -39.08 20.28
C GLN A 40 -27.31 -38.64 21.08
N ALA A 41 -26.65 -39.55 21.82
CA ALA A 41 -25.39 -39.29 22.49
C ALA A 41 -24.26 -38.97 21.48
N TYR A 42 -24.23 -39.67 20.35
CA TYR A 42 -23.29 -39.44 19.27
C TYR A 42 -23.56 -38.11 18.57
N LYS A 43 -24.81 -37.79 18.25
CA LYS A 43 -25.24 -36.51 17.68
C LYS A 43 -24.92 -35.36 18.64
N LYS A 44 -25.25 -35.47 19.92
CA LYS A 44 -24.96 -34.47 20.96
C LYS A 44 -23.45 -34.23 21.15
N ARG A 45 -22.61 -35.24 20.93
CA ARG A 45 -21.17 -35.19 21.23
C ARG A 45 -20.26 -35.04 20.01
N TYR A 46 -20.71 -35.46 18.83
CA TYR A 46 -19.94 -35.50 17.59
C TYR A 46 -20.62 -34.82 16.40
N ILE A 47 -21.97 -34.71 16.34
CA ILE A 47 -22.59 -33.71 15.46
C ILE A 47 -22.34 -32.36 16.09
N LYS A 48 -21.45 -31.61 15.44
CA LYS A 48 -21.02 -30.33 15.98
C LYS A 48 -22.20 -29.40 16.06
N PRO A 49 -22.41 -28.72 17.20
CA PRO A 49 -23.34 -27.61 17.22
C PRO A 49 -22.94 -26.63 16.12
N SER A 50 -23.92 -26.17 15.34
CA SER A 50 -23.73 -25.10 14.37
C SER A 50 -22.96 -23.96 15.01
N ILE A 51 -21.97 -23.39 14.32
CA ILE A 51 -21.23 -22.25 14.84
C ILE A 51 -22.19 -21.06 14.94
N LYS A 52 -22.74 -20.86 16.14
CA LYS A 52 -23.83 -19.89 16.41
C LYS A 52 -23.46 -18.43 16.19
N VAL A 53 -22.19 -18.14 15.92
CA VAL A 53 -21.65 -16.79 15.74
C VAL A 53 -21.45 -16.40 14.27
N LEU A 54 -21.78 -17.29 13.32
CA LEU A 54 -21.73 -16.97 11.89
C LEU A 54 -22.99 -16.23 11.45
N LYS A 55 -22.86 -15.35 10.45
CA LYS A 55 -24.02 -14.73 9.81
C LYS A 55 -24.91 -15.80 9.14
N PRO A 56 -26.24 -15.61 9.13
CA PRO A 56 -27.15 -16.52 8.43
C PRO A 56 -26.86 -16.60 6.93
N ILE A 57 -26.51 -15.46 6.33
CA ILE A 57 -26.17 -15.35 4.91
C ILE A 57 -24.73 -14.87 4.82
N ILE A 58 -23.87 -15.71 4.25
CA ILE A 58 -22.46 -15.43 4.00
C ILE A 58 -22.25 -15.45 2.48
N LYS A 59 -21.62 -14.39 1.95
CA LYS A 59 -21.32 -14.27 0.51
C LYS A 59 -20.52 -15.48 0.02
N GLU A 60 -20.79 -15.92 -1.21
CA GLU A 60 -20.20 -17.14 -1.79
C GLU A 60 -18.68 -17.21 -1.65
N LYS A 61 -17.99 -16.09 -1.94
CA LYS A 61 -16.53 -15.98 -1.82
C LYS A 61 -15.97 -16.29 -0.42
N TYR A 62 -16.78 -16.20 0.63
CA TYR A 62 -16.38 -16.50 2.02
C TYR A 62 -16.92 -17.85 2.51
N ARG A 63 -17.81 -18.53 1.76
CA ARG A 63 -18.32 -19.86 2.14
C ARG A 63 -17.22 -20.91 2.24
N LEU A 64 -16.23 -20.83 1.36
CA LEU A 64 -15.11 -21.75 1.39
C LEU A 64 -14.21 -21.54 2.63
N ILE A 65 -14.20 -20.34 3.22
CA ILE A 65 -13.46 -20.06 4.46
C ILE A 65 -14.09 -20.78 5.66
N ILE A 66 -15.42 -20.91 5.69
CA ILE A 66 -16.15 -21.54 6.81
C ILE A 66 -16.31 -23.06 6.65
N LYS A 67 -15.91 -23.62 5.50
CA LYS A 67 -15.96 -25.07 5.25
C LYS A 67 -15.05 -25.82 6.24
N GLY A 68 -15.60 -26.84 6.90
CA GLY A 68 -14.87 -27.61 7.92
C GLY A 68 -14.52 -26.83 9.19
N LEU A 69 -15.06 -25.61 9.37
CA LEU A 69 -14.87 -24.83 10.58
C LEU A 69 -15.66 -25.46 11.74
N VAL A 70 -15.05 -25.52 12.92
CA VAL A 70 -15.60 -26.20 14.12
C VAL A 70 -15.87 -25.22 15.25
N LYS A 71 -15.00 -24.22 15.39
CA LYS A 71 -15.07 -23.28 16.51
C LYS A 71 -14.45 -21.95 16.12
N ILE A 72 -15.12 -20.88 16.53
CA ILE A 72 -14.57 -19.53 16.56
C ILE A 72 -14.35 -19.15 18.03
N LYS A 73 -13.14 -18.69 18.36
CA LYS A 73 -12.82 -18.15 19.69
C LYS A 73 -12.32 -16.72 19.57
N PHE A 74 -12.92 -15.84 20.36
CA PHE A 74 -12.51 -14.46 20.52
C PHE A 74 -11.53 -14.34 21.69
N LYS A 75 -10.40 -13.67 21.48
CA LYS A 75 -9.39 -13.42 22.52
C LYS A 75 -8.92 -11.98 22.43
N ILE A 76 -8.67 -11.37 23.58
CA ILE A 76 -8.05 -10.04 23.68
C ILE A 76 -6.62 -10.25 24.17
N ALA A 77 -5.63 -9.97 23.33
CA ALA A 77 -4.23 -10.00 23.70
C ALA A 77 -3.80 -8.66 24.30
N ASN A 78 -2.99 -8.70 25.37
CA ASN A 78 -2.50 -7.52 26.11
C ASN A 78 -3.59 -6.50 26.46
N LYS A 79 -4.81 -6.98 26.74
CA LYS A 79 -6.01 -6.18 27.05
C LYS A 79 -6.44 -5.17 25.95
N LYS A 80 -5.78 -5.14 24.78
CA LYS A 80 -5.99 -4.12 23.74
C LYS A 80 -6.14 -4.67 22.32
N TYR A 81 -5.59 -5.84 22.02
CA TYR A 81 -5.53 -6.36 20.65
C TYR A 81 -6.55 -7.47 20.43
N PRO A 82 -7.60 -7.25 19.64
CA PRO A 82 -8.55 -8.31 19.33
C PRO A 82 -7.89 -9.39 18.46
N GLN A 83 -8.26 -10.64 18.70
CA GLN A 83 -7.80 -11.81 17.95
C GLN A 83 -8.97 -12.79 17.75
N ILE A 84 -9.13 -13.29 16.54
CA ILE A 84 -10.11 -14.32 16.19
C ILE A 84 -9.36 -15.62 15.88
N TYR A 85 -9.69 -16.69 16.58
CA TYR A 85 -9.13 -18.02 16.36
C TYR A 85 -10.19 -18.89 15.68
N LEU A 86 -9.86 -19.37 14.49
CA LEU A 86 -10.67 -20.25 13.68
C LEU A 86 -10.09 -21.67 13.81
N THR A 87 -10.87 -22.58 14.39
CA THR A 87 -10.46 -23.99 14.55
C THR A 87 -11.20 -24.85 13.55
N TYR A 88 -10.47 -25.58 12.73
CA TYR A 88 -10.98 -26.47 11.70
C TYR A 88 -10.97 -27.94 12.15
N GLU A 89 -11.61 -28.77 11.34
CA GLU A 89 -11.71 -30.22 11.51
C GLU A 89 -10.38 -30.92 11.58
N ASP A 90 -9.53 -30.57 10.64
CA ASP A 90 -8.23 -31.14 10.40
C ASP A 90 -7.32 -30.07 9.79
N ASN A 91 -6.08 -30.46 9.50
CA ASN A 91 -5.08 -29.56 8.92
C ASN A 91 -5.35 -29.26 7.44
N ILE A 92 -6.06 -30.14 6.72
CA ILE A 92 -6.33 -29.98 5.29
C ILE A 92 -7.31 -28.82 5.10
N HIS A 93 -8.44 -28.84 5.81
CA HIS A 93 -9.43 -27.76 5.78
C HIS A 93 -8.86 -26.42 6.25
N ALA A 94 -8.00 -26.44 7.29
CA ALA A 94 -7.32 -25.21 7.72
C ALA A 94 -6.38 -24.67 6.63
N GLN A 95 -5.65 -25.55 5.92
CA GLN A 95 -4.75 -25.12 4.85
C GLN A 95 -5.54 -24.60 3.64
N GLU A 96 -6.64 -25.25 3.26
CA GLU A 96 -7.54 -24.77 2.20
C GLU A 96 -8.09 -23.37 2.54
N ALA A 97 -8.62 -23.19 3.75
CA ALA A 97 -9.14 -21.91 4.20
C ALA A 97 -8.04 -20.84 4.26
N LEU A 98 -6.82 -21.20 4.67
CA LEU A 98 -5.66 -20.30 4.66
C LEU A 98 -5.35 -19.81 3.24
N ASN A 99 -5.29 -20.73 2.27
CA ASN A 99 -5.00 -20.40 0.87
C ASN A 99 -6.06 -19.45 0.29
N ILE A 100 -7.34 -19.69 0.60
CA ILE A 100 -8.46 -18.81 0.18
C ILE A 100 -8.35 -17.44 0.86
N MET A 101 -8.04 -17.39 2.15
CA MET A 101 -7.84 -16.11 2.84
C MET A 101 -6.69 -15.32 2.20
N GLN A 102 -5.58 -15.97 1.87
CA GLN A 102 -4.43 -15.36 1.21
C GLN A 102 -4.77 -14.87 -0.21
N SER A 103 -5.55 -15.64 -0.99
CA SER A 103 -6.02 -15.20 -2.31
C SER A 103 -6.95 -13.99 -2.24
N LEU A 104 -7.62 -13.81 -1.09
CA LEU A 104 -8.42 -12.62 -0.77
C LEU A 104 -7.60 -11.49 -0.11
N ALA A 105 -6.27 -11.55 -0.15
CA ALA A 105 -5.33 -10.58 0.41
C ALA A 105 -5.42 -10.37 1.93
N LEU A 106 -5.98 -11.34 2.66
CA LEU A 106 -5.89 -11.45 4.11
C LEU A 106 -4.52 -12.05 4.49
N ASN A 107 -4.02 -11.72 5.67
CA ASN A 107 -2.73 -12.25 6.15
C ASN A 107 -2.87 -12.89 7.54
N PRO A 108 -3.61 -13.99 7.63
CA PRO A 108 -3.76 -14.73 8.87
C PRO A 108 -2.49 -15.55 9.19
N SER A 109 -2.36 -16.00 10.43
CA SER A 109 -1.29 -16.88 10.88
C SER A 109 -1.83 -18.28 11.16
N ILE A 110 -1.13 -19.33 10.73
CA ILE A 110 -1.48 -20.72 11.06
C ILE A 110 -0.48 -21.28 12.07
N SER A 111 -0.98 -22.00 13.08
CA SER A 111 -0.11 -22.65 14.07
C SER A 111 0.59 -23.87 13.45
N LYS A 112 1.83 -24.16 13.83
CA LYS A 112 2.56 -25.35 13.34
C LYS A 112 2.23 -26.62 14.16
N GLY A 113 2.51 -27.79 13.57
CA GLY A 113 2.45 -29.10 14.25
C GLY A 113 1.03 -29.55 14.63
N LYS A 114 0.84 -30.09 15.84
CA LYS A 114 -0.46 -30.57 16.36
C LYS A 114 -1.56 -29.49 16.42
N ARG A 115 -1.20 -28.21 16.28
CA ARG A 115 -2.12 -27.07 16.21
C ARG A 115 -2.37 -26.58 14.77
N GLY A 116 -1.90 -27.30 13.76
CA GLY A 116 -2.08 -27.02 12.31
C GLY A 116 -3.51 -26.68 11.89
N ARG A 117 -4.51 -27.17 12.61
CA ARG A 117 -5.92 -26.89 12.37
C ARG A 117 -6.42 -25.51 12.83
N VAL A 118 -5.56 -24.65 13.39
CA VAL A 118 -5.97 -23.36 13.97
C VAL A 118 -5.35 -22.19 13.22
N ILE A 119 -6.22 -21.34 12.69
CA ILE A 119 -5.88 -20.09 12.03
C ILE A 119 -6.18 -18.92 12.98
N LEU A 120 -5.22 -18.00 13.10
CA LEU A 120 -5.28 -16.78 13.89
C LEU A 120 -5.44 -15.57 12.97
N ILE A 121 -6.55 -14.85 13.13
CA ILE A 121 -6.77 -13.52 12.55
C ILE A 121 -6.43 -12.48 13.61
N TYR A 122 -5.44 -11.63 13.32
CA TYR A 122 -4.92 -10.66 14.29
C TYR A 122 -4.70 -9.26 13.72
N ARG A 123 -4.64 -9.10 12.39
CA ARG A 123 -4.54 -7.78 11.76
C ARG A 123 -5.90 -7.11 11.79
N LEU A 124 -5.95 -5.84 12.19
CA LEU A 124 -7.22 -5.12 12.38
C LEU A 124 -8.07 -5.06 11.11
N LYS A 125 -7.45 -4.88 9.94
CA LYS A 125 -8.15 -4.94 8.63
C LYS A 125 -8.86 -6.29 8.41
N ASP A 126 -8.19 -7.38 8.77
CA ASP A 126 -8.70 -8.75 8.57
C ASP A 126 -9.80 -9.03 9.59
N ILE A 127 -9.62 -8.58 10.84
CA ILE A 127 -10.65 -8.65 11.89
C ILE A 127 -11.91 -7.90 11.44
N ARG A 128 -11.76 -6.66 10.94
CA ARG A 128 -12.88 -5.86 10.43
C ARG A 128 -13.66 -6.62 9.37
N LEU A 129 -12.97 -7.19 8.37
CA LEU A 129 -13.61 -8.00 7.34
C LEU A 129 -14.39 -9.17 7.91
N PHE A 130 -13.83 -9.91 8.89
CA PHE A 130 -14.54 -11.02 9.52
C PHE A 130 -15.80 -10.54 10.26
N LEU A 131 -15.73 -9.42 10.96
CA LEU A 131 -16.87 -8.83 11.68
C LEU A 131 -17.95 -8.29 10.73
N ASP A 132 -17.55 -7.75 9.59
CA ASP A 132 -18.46 -7.12 8.64
C ASP A 132 -19.10 -8.15 7.70
N GLU A 133 -18.43 -9.27 7.40
CA GLU A 133 -18.85 -10.18 6.32
C GLU A 133 -19.13 -11.62 6.75
N ILE A 134 -18.56 -12.11 7.86
CA ILE A 134 -18.60 -13.53 8.22
C ILE A 134 -19.28 -13.77 9.58
N ILE A 135 -18.98 -12.94 10.57
CA ILE A 135 -19.43 -13.10 11.96
C ILE A 135 -20.68 -12.26 12.20
N ASP A 136 -21.67 -12.86 12.88
CA ASP A 136 -22.84 -12.15 13.37
C ASP A 136 -22.44 -11.29 14.58
N GLN A 137 -22.46 -9.97 14.40
CA GLN A 137 -22.04 -9.01 15.43
C GLN A 137 -22.90 -9.08 16.69
N SER A 138 -24.16 -9.54 16.61
CA SER A 138 -25.05 -9.70 17.76
C SER A 138 -24.61 -10.83 18.70
N LYS A 139 -23.75 -11.73 18.23
CA LYS A 139 -23.31 -12.94 18.95
C LYS A 139 -21.88 -12.82 19.50
N ILE A 140 -21.26 -11.64 19.35
CA ILE A 140 -19.91 -11.38 19.81
C ILE A 140 -19.92 -11.03 21.31
N PRO A 141 -18.94 -11.53 22.10
CA PRO A 141 -18.82 -11.15 23.50
C PRO A 141 -18.72 -9.62 23.68
N PRO A 142 -19.47 -8.99 24.62
CA PRO A 142 -19.50 -7.53 24.78
C PRO A 142 -18.12 -6.90 24.97
N LYS A 143 -17.27 -7.52 25.79
CA LYS A 143 -15.90 -7.06 26.03
C LYS A 143 -15.02 -7.08 24.77
N PHE A 144 -15.24 -8.05 23.88
CA PHE A 144 -14.53 -8.12 22.61
C PHE A 144 -15.04 -7.06 21.63
N LYS A 145 -16.36 -6.83 21.61
CA LYS A 145 -17.00 -5.78 20.80
C LYS A 145 -16.44 -4.40 21.15
N GLN A 146 -16.39 -4.05 22.44
CA GLN A 146 -15.84 -2.78 22.92
C GLN A 146 -14.37 -2.58 22.50
N VAL A 147 -13.53 -3.61 22.64
CA VAL A 147 -12.13 -3.53 22.20
C VAL A 147 -12.02 -3.40 20.68
N CYS A 148 -12.90 -4.05 19.93
CA CYS A 148 -12.94 -3.89 18.48
C CYS A 148 -13.37 -2.49 18.07
N GLU A 149 -14.41 -1.91 18.69
CA GLU A 149 -14.83 -0.53 18.42
C GLU A 149 -13.66 0.45 18.58
N GLN A 150 -12.95 0.38 19.71
CA GLN A 150 -11.76 1.20 19.97
C GLN A 150 -10.61 0.92 19.00
N ALA A 151 -10.34 -0.35 18.69
CA ALA A 151 -9.22 -0.73 17.85
C ALA A 151 -9.48 -0.46 16.36
N LEU A 152 -10.74 -0.50 15.91
CA LEU A 152 -11.12 -0.30 14.51
C LEU A 152 -11.18 1.17 14.10
N GLU A 153 -11.22 2.10 15.05
CA GLU A 153 -10.91 3.53 14.83
C GLU A 153 -9.44 3.76 14.45
N SER A 154 -8.58 2.75 14.65
CA SER A 154 -7.17 2.86 14.28
C SER A 154 -6.97 2.93 12.76
N PRO A 155 -6.06 3.79 12.26
CA PRO A 155 -5.60 3.80 10.86
C PRO A 155 -5.13 2.43 10.32
N PHE A 156 -4.80 1.48 11.20
CA PHE A 156 -4.40 0.12 10.83
C PHE A 156 -5.58 -0.82 10.48
N SER A 157 -6.82 -0.38 10.68
CA SER A 157 -8.02 -1.10 10.26
C SER A 157 -8.40 -0.85 8.80
N ILE A 158 -7.86 0.22 8.19
CA ILE A 158 -8.20 0.63 6.82
C ILE A 158 -7.55 -0.32 5.83
N SER A 159 -8.37 -0.95 5.00
CA SER A 159 -7.92 -1.82 3.92
C SER A 159 -7.45 -1.00 2.73
N VAL A 160 -6.34 -1.43 2.12
CA VAL A 160 -5.78 -0.82 0.91
C VAL A 160 -5.52 -1.91 -0.10
N ASN A 161 -6.09 -1.74 -1.31
CA ASN A 161 -5.78 -2.59 -2.45
C ASN A 161 -4.57 -2.00 -3.17
N GLU A 162 -3.38 -2.59 -2.97
CA GLU A 162 -2.13 -2.08 -3.53
C GLU A 162 -2.19 -1.96 -5.06
N LYS A 163 -2.75 -2.96 -5.76
CA LYS A 163 -2.83 -2.97 -7.24
C LYS A 163 -3.69 -1.80 -7.74
N ARG A 164 -4.90 -1.65 -7.21
CA ARG A 164 -5.80 -0.55 -7.59
C ARG A 164 -5.21 0.81 -7.21
N LEU A 165 -4.49 0.89 -6.10
CA LEU A 165 -3.81 2.11 -5.67
C LEU A 165 -2.71 2.51 -6.66
N MET A 166 -1.90 1.55 -7.13
CA MET A 166 -0.82 1.79 -8.11
C MET A 166 -1.33 2.24 -9.49
N GLU A 167 -2.60 2.04 -9.80
CA GLU A 167 -3.23 2.58 -11.02
C GLU A 167 -3.69 4.04 -10.86
N ARG A 168 -3.56 4.63 -9.66
CA ARG A 168 -4.01 6.00 -9.39
C ARG A 168 -2.91 7.02 -9.70
N PRO A 169 -3.17 8.04 -10.55
CA PRO A 169 -2.20 9.11 -10.81
C PRO A 169 -1.83 9.89 -9.55
N GLU A 170 -2.78 10.07 -8.62
CA GLU A 170 -2.54 10.81 -7.38
C GLU A 170 -1.47 10.15 -6.51
N LEU A 171 -1.36 8.81 -6.54
CA LEU A 171 -0.33 8.09 -5.80
C LEU A 171 1.05 8.44 -6.32
N TRP A 172 1.22 8.46 -7.64
CA TRP A 172 2.53 8.66 -8.24
C TRP A 172 3.04 10.08 -8.03
N ARG A 173 2.15 11.08 -8.08
CA ARG A 173 2.52 12.45 -7.68
C ARG A 173 2.91 12.55 -6.20
N ILE A 174 2.19 11.87 -5.30
CA ILE A 174 2.56 11.75 -3.87
C ILE A 174 3.95 11.13 -3.72
N ILE A 175 4.21 10.01 -4.40
CA ILE A 175 5.51 9.33 -4.34
C ILE A 175 6.62 10.25 -4.85
N GLY A 176 6.37 10.99 -5.93
CA GLY A 176 7.32 11.98 -6.45
C GLY A 176 7.64 13.06 -5.43
N LEU A 177 6.62 13.62 -4.76
CA LEU A 177 6.82 14.60 -3.71
C LEU A 177 7.65 14.04 -2.54
N ILE A 178 7.33 12.83 -2.07
CA ILE A 178 8.05 12.14 -0.98
C ILE A 178 9.51 11.91 -1.36
N LEU A 179 9.76 11.37 -2.55
CA LEU A 179 11.11 10.98 -2.97
C LEU A 179 11.99 12.16 -3.33
N GLY A 180 11.41 13.30 -3.74
CA GLY A 180 12.15 14.51 -4.08
C GLY A 180 12.62 15.31 -2.86
N ASP A 181 11.87 15.27 -1.75
CA ASP A 181 12.22 15.98 -0.51
C ASP A 181 12.12 15.02 0.70
N ASN A 182 12.85 13.91 0.62
CA ASN A 182 12.80 12.85 1.64
C ASN A 182 13.73 13.18 2.82
N ASP A 183 13.15 13.72 3.88
CA ASP A 183 13.86 13.99 5.13
C ASP A 183 13.31 13.19 6.34
N MET A 184 12.43 12.21 6.09
CA MET A 184 11.78 11.36 7.11
C MET A 184 11.51 9.93 6.60
N GLU A 185 10.44 9.31 7.11
CA GLU A 185 9.87 8.04 6.64
C GLU A 185 9.24 8.23 5.25
N LEU A 186 9.30 7.19 4.40
CA LEU A 186 8.80 7.17 3.01
C LEU A 186 7.26 7.22 2.86
N ASN A 187 6.54 7.67 3.89
CA ASN A 187 5.10 7.94 3.92
C ASN A 187 4.81 9.39 4.38
N THR A 188 5.84 10.22 4.40
CA THR A 188 5.83 11.56 4.96
C THR A 188 6.38 12.53 3.92
N PHE A 189 5.75 13.69 3.81
CA PHE A 189 6.27 14.81 3.04
C PHE A 189 6.42 16.02 3.96
N SER A 190 7.58 16.64 3.95
CA SER A 190 7.83 17.86 4.70
C SER A 190 8.24 18.97 3.75
N ASN A 191 7.74 20.18 4.00
CA ASN A 191 8.13 21.32 3.19
C ASN A 191 7.85 22.64 3.94
N THR A 192 8.46 23.72 3.45
CA THR A 192 8.15 25.08 3.91
C THR A 192 7.14 25.79 3.01
N ASN A 193 6.87 25.25 1.82
CA ASN A 193 5.90 25.78 0.87
C ASN A 193 4.50 25.22 1.14
N THR A 194 3.60 26.08 1.62
CA THR A 194 2.21 25.73 1.96
C THR A 194 1.41 25.23 0.75
N LYS A 195 1.73 25.68 -0.48
CA LYS A 195 1.05 25.18 -1.68
C LYS A 195 1.35 23.71 -1.96
N LEU A 196 2.60 23.28 -1.75
CA LEU A 196 2.99 21.88 -1.95
C LEU A 196 2.42 20.98 -0.85
N LEU A 197 2.36 21.47 0.39
CA LEU A 197 1.72 20.77 1.50
C LEU A 197 0.23 20.59 1.25
N GLU A 198 -0.46 21.63 0.80
CA GLU A 198 -1.87 21.55 0.47
C GLU A 198 -2.13 20.59 -0.71
N LEU A 199 -1.30 20.65 -1.77
CA LEU A 199 -1.35 19.66 -2.86
C LEU A 199 -1.19 18.23 -2.33
N PHE A 200 -0.17 17.96 -1.52
CA PHE A 200 0.06 16.65 -0.94
C PHE A 200 -1.15 16.18 -0.14
N ARG A 201 -1.72 17.05 0.71
CA ARG A 201 -2.93 16.75 1.49
C ARG A 201 -4.09 16.38 0.60
N GLN A 202 -4.39 17.20 -0.42
CA GLN A 202 -5.51 16.98 -1.35
C GLN A 202 -5.38 15.68 -2.14
N LEU A 203 -4.16 15.35 -2.59
CA LEU A 203 -3.92 14.07 -3.25
C LEU A 203 -4.09 12.90 -2.28
N ALA A 204 -3.57 13.02 -1.05
CA ALA A 204 -3.67 11.97 -0.05
C ALA A 204 -5.13 11.73 0.38
N THR A 205 -5.93 12.78 0.56
CA THR A 205 -7.35 12.67 0.95
C THR A 205 -8.24 12.16 -0.18
N LYS A 206 -7.82 12.27 -1.45
CA LYS A 206 -8.48 11.57 -2.58
C LYS A 206 -8.27 10.06 -2.54
N LEU A 207 -7.16 9.60 -1.97
CA LEU A 207 -6.80 8.18 -1.93
C LEU A 207 -7.20 7.50 -0.62
N PHE A 208 -7.18 8.25 0.47
CA PHE A 208 -7.35 7.73 1.82
C PHE A 208 -8.26 8.63 2.65
N PRO A 209 -8.96 8.07 3.66
CA PRO A 209 -9.77 8.86 4.58
C PRO A 209 -8.93 9.93 5.30
N GLU A 210 -9.54 11.08 5.58
CA GLU A 210 -8.83 12.22 6.19
C GLU A 210 -8.24 11.87 7.56
N GLU A 211 -8.86 10.96 8.31
CA GLU A 211 -8.36 10.56 9.63
C GLU A 211 -6.95 9.97 9.61
N VAL A 212 -6.46 9.45 8.47
CA VAL A 212 -5.09 8.92 8.36
C VAL A 212 -4.07 9.91 7.82
N VAL A 213 -4.50 11.04 7.29
CA VAL A 213 -3.62 12.09 6.77
C VAL A 213 -3.40 13.11 7.89
N LYS A 214 -2.26 13.01 8.58
CA LYS A 214 -1.96 13.85 9.75
C LYS A 214 -0.96 14.94 9.40
N THR A 215 -1.35 16.17 9.65
CA THR A 215 -0.48 17.35 9.56
C THR A 215 0.05 17.71 10.95
N PHE A 216 1.34 18.00 11.02
CA PHE A 216 2.00 18.55 12.19
C PHE A 216 3.16 19.44 11.75
N HIS A 217 3.75 20.20 12.66
CA HIS A 217 4.94 21.00 12.37
C HIS A 217 6.11 20.55 13.26
N ARG A 218 7.33 20.68 12.77
CA ARG A 218 8.52 20.50 13.61
C ARG A 218 8.68 21.69 14.54
N LYS A 219 9.29 21.48 15.71
CA LYS A 219 9.73 22.61 16.56
C LYS A 219 10.72 23.45 15.75
N PRO A 220 10.45 24.74 15.49
CA PRO A 220 11.35 25.56 14.72
C PRO A 220 12.66 25.74 15.50
N LYS A 221 13.80 25.62 14.80
CA LYS A 221 15.07 26.14 15.33
C LYS A 221 15.03 27.68 15.25
N PRO A 222 15.70 28.42 16.15
CA PRO A 222 15.83 29.87 16.03
C PRO A 222 16.29 30.24 14.60
N HIS A 223 15.65 31.24 14.00
CA HIS A 223 15.94 31.75 12.65
C HIS A 223 15.66 30.81 11.45
N LYS A 224 14.98 29.67 11.65
CA LYS A 224 14.53 28.81 10.55
C LYS A 224 13.02 28.94 10.30
N LYS A 225 12.62 28.93 9.02
CA LYS A 225 11.21 28.84 8.63
C LYS A 225 10.57 27.58 9.22
N ILE A 226 9.29 27.69 9.60
CA ILE A 226 8.51 26.54 10.07
C ILE A 226 8.41 25.52 8.92
N CYS A 227 8.82 24.29 9.20
CA CYS A 227 8.64 23.16 8.30
C CYS A 227 7.43 22.37 8.78
N TYR A 228 6.41 22.30 7.92
CA TYR A 228 5.24 21.47 8.16
C TYR A 228 5.47 20.09 7.57
N VAL A 229 4.79 19.12 8.14
CA VAL A 229 4.94 17.71 7.85
C VAL A 229 3.55 17.11 7.70
N ILE A 230 3.32 16.41 6.60
CA ILE A 230 2.13 15.60 6.39
C ILE A 230 2.55 14.14 6.34
N ARG A 231 1.92 13.31 7.17
CA ARG A 231 2.18 11.87 7.25
C ARG A 231 0.91 11.07 7.01
N ILE A 232 1.00 10.07 6.14
CA ILE A 232 -0.02 9.05 5.97
C ILE A 232 0.21 7.95 7.01
N LYS A 233 -0.73 7.76 7.92
CA LYS A 233 -0.65 6.82 9.07
C LYS A 233 -1.20 5.44 8.72
N GLY A 234 -0.92 4.46 9.58
CA GLY A 234 -1.54 3.14 9.53
C GLY A 234 -1.05 2.26 8.38
N LEU A 235 -1.92 1.33 7.96
CA LEU A 235 -1.65 0.47 6.81
C LEU A 235 -1.51 1.27 5.50
N PRO A 236 -2.33 2.31 5.23
CA PRO A 236 -2.12 3.18 4.07
C PRO A 236 -0.70 3.73 3.97
N GLY A 237 -0.18 4.26 5.08
CA GLY A 237 1.19 4.77 5.15
C GLY A 237 2.25 3.71 4.85
N GLN A 238 2.08 2.50 5.40
CA GLN A 238 3.00 1.38 5.15
C GLN A 238 3.03 0.97 3.68
N VAL A 239 1.86 0.94 3.03
CA VAL A 239 1.75 0.63 1.59
C VAL A 239 2.44 1.71 0.76
N VAL A 240 2.19 3.00 1.04
CA VAL A 240 2.86 4.11 0.33
C VAL A 240 4.38 4.02 0.50
N ALA A 241 4.88 3.81 1.71
CA ALA A 241 6.31 3.66 1.97
C ALA A 241 6.93 2.47 1.23
N LYS A 242 6.23 1.33 1.19
CA LYS A 242 6.67 0.15 0.45
C LYS A 242 6.76 0.42 -1.05
N ILE A 243 5.77 1.10 -1.63
CA ILE A 243 5.77 1.42 -3.07
C ILE A 243 6.89 2.43 -3.37
N ALA A 244 7.03 3.49 -2.56
CA ALA A 244 8.08 4.49 -2.73
C ALA A 244 9.50 3.88 -2.63
N ALA A 245 9.73 2.99 -1.67
CA ALA A 245 11.00 2.27 -1.52
C ALA A 245 11.36 1.41 -2.74
N ASN A 246 10.35 0.88 -3.45
CA ASN A 246 10.53 0.05 -4.64
C ASN A 246 10.32 0.81 -5.96
N ALA A 247 10.18 2.14 -5.93
CA ALA A 247 9.84 2.93 -7.10
C ALA A 247 10.82 2.70 -8.27
N HIS A 248 12.12 2.58 -8.00
CA HIS A 248 13.16 2.32 -9.01
C HIS A 248 12.90 1.04 -9.84
N LYS A 249 12.28 0.01 -9.24
CA LYS A 249 11.92 -1.24 -9.93
C LYS A 249 10.64 -1.12 -10.76
N ILE A 250 9.74 -0.22 -10.34
CA ILE A 250 8.40 -0.10 -10.93
C ILE A 250 8.39 0.91 -12.09
N VAL A 251 9.20 1.98 -11.99
CA VAL A 251 9.29 3.07 -12.97
C VAL A 251 9.37 2.60 -14.43
N PRO A 252 10.21 1.60 -14.80
CA PRO A 252 10.31 1.16 -16.19
C PRO A 252 8.97 0.74 -16.81
N ASP A 253 8.11 0.12 -16.01
CA ASP A 253 6.86 -0.51 -16.44
C ASP A 253 5.62 0.38 -16.20
N LEU A 254 5.80 1.60 -15.70
CA LEU A 254 4.68 2.52 -15.50
C LEU A 254 4.02 2.92 -16.81
N LYS A 255 2.69 3.04 -16.78
CA LYS A 255 1.92 3.73 -17.82
C LYS A 255 2.41 5.17 -17.92
N GLY A 256 2.45 5.72 -19.13
CA GLY A 256 3.01 7.06 -19.39
C GLY A 256 2.42 8.15 -18.49
N GLU A 257 1.10 8.20 -18.32
CA GLU A 257 0.43 9.17 -17.44
C GLU A 257 0.90 9.09 -15.98
N LEU A 258 1.07 7.87 -15.45
CA LEU A 258 1.48 7.62 -14.07
C LEU A 258 2.96 7.97 -13.86
N PHE A 259 3.80 7.64 -14.85
CA PHE A 259 5.19 8.05 -14.87
C PHE A 259 5.34 9.58 -14.84
N TRP A 260 4.53 10.29 -15.63
CA TRP A 260 4.58 11.75 -15.69
C TRP A 260 4.11 12.42 -14.40
N GLU A 261 3.15 11.83 -13.68
CA GLU A 261 2.78 12.31 -12.33
C GLU A 261 3.92 12.11 -11.32
N LEU A 262 4.64 10.97 -11.37
CA LEU A 262 5.84 10.76 -10.56
C LEU A 262 6.91 11.82 -10.84
N VAL A 263 7.25 12.04 -12.11
CA VAL A 263 8.24 13.04 -12.53
C VAL A 263 7.80 14.45 -12.13
N THR A 264 6.51 14.76 -12.24
CA THR A 264 5.97 16.06 -11.83
C THR A 264 6.11 16.26 -10.32
N GLY A 265 5.78 15.26 -9.51
CA GLY A 265 5.96 15.33 -8.05
C GLY A 265 7.42 15.52 -7.65
N LEU A 266 8.35 14.80 -8.28
CA LEU A 266 9.80 14.98 -8.06
C LEU A 266 10.26 16.40 -8.40
N TYR A 267 9.81 16.92 -9.54
CA TYR A 267 10.12 18.27 -9.97
C TYR A 267 9.54 19.35 -9.03
N GLU A 268 8.34 19.13 -8.51
CA GLU A 268 7.72 20.05 -7.56
C GLU A 268 8.49 20.10 -6.24
N ALA A 269 8.87 18.94 -5.72
CA ALA A 269 9.63 18.82 -4.47
C ALA A 269 11.01 19.46 -4.57
N ASP A 270 11.90 18.98 -5.44
CA ASP A 270 13.29 19.46 -5.53
C ASP A 270 13.78 19.67 -6.97
N GLY A 271 12.86 19.90 -7.90
CA GLY A 271 13.16 20.35 -9.25
C GLY A 271 13.40 21.85 -9.35
N SER A 272 14.11 22.25 -10.39
CA SER A 272 14.31 23.64 -10.76
C SER A 272 14.34 23.79 -12.27
N VAL A 273 13.95 24.97 -12.71
CA VAL A 273 14.09 25.40 -14.10
C VAL A 273 14.80 26.74 -14.10
N SER A 274 15.84 26.85 -14.90
CA SER A 274 16.69 28.03 -14.99
C SER A 274 16.98 28.40 -16.43
N VAL A 275 17.50 29.61 -16.62
CA VAL A 275 17.96 30.10 -17.92
C VAL A 275 19.49 30.11 -17.89
N ARG A 276 20.11 29.47 -18.86
CA ARG A 276 21.55 29.52 -19.08
C ARG A 276 21.88 30.27 -20.36
N TYR A 277 23.10 30.78 -20.40
CA TYR A 277 23.69 31.45 -21.56
C TYR A 277 24.95 30.67 -21.95
N PRO A 278 25.14 30.30 -23.23
CA PRO A 278 26.27 29.49 -23.65
C PRO A 278 27.62 30.16 -23.37
N SER A 279 27.70 31.49 -23.49
CA SER A 279 28.88 32.26 -23.13
C SER A 279 28.52 33.68 -22.71
N LYS A 280 29.50 34.44 -22.19
CA LYS A 280 29.30 35.88 -21.88
C LYS A 280 29.02 36.72 -23.12
N SER A 281 29.56 36.31 -24.28
CA SER A 281 29.43 36.99 -25.56
C SER A 281 28.21 36.53 -26.37
N TYR A 282 27.75 35.29 -26.21
CA TYR A 282 26.58 34.74 -26.90
C TYR A 282 25.36 34.67 -25.96
N ARG A 283 24.48 35.66 -26.07
CA ARG A 283 23.35 35.88 -25.14
C ARG A 283 22.04 35.19 -25.54
N LYS A 284 22.07 34.14 -26.38
CA LYS A 284 20.85 33.36 -26.66
C LYS A 284 20.53 32.48 -25.44
N PRO A 285 19.42 32.72 -24.72
CA PRO A 285 19.10 31.94 -23.53
C PRO A 285 18.62 30.53 -23.93
N TYR A 286 19.02 29.52 -23.15
CA TYR A 286 18.47 28.16 -23.24
C TYR A 286 17.95 27.70 -21.88
N PRO A 287 16.88 26.89 -21.85
CA PRO A 287 16.32 26.39 -20.61
C PRO A 287 17.16 25.23 -20.05
N ASP A 288 17.25 25.15 -18.73
CA ASP A 288 17.89 24.06 -18.01
C ASP A 288 16.96 23.59 -16.90
N ILE A 289 16.39 22.39 -17.07
CA ILE A 289 15.59 21.70 -16.07
C ILE A 289 16.52 20.77 -15.30
N SER A 290 16.45 20.83 -13.98
CA SER A 290 17.18 19.92 -13.09
C SER A 290 16.22 19.34 -12.06
N ILE A 291 16.23 18.02 -11.88
CA ILE A 291 15.56 17.32 -10.78
C ILE A 291 16.65 16.74 -9.87
N ARG A 292 16.62 17.13 -8.60
CA ARG A 292 17.58 16.67 -7.60
C ARG A 292 17.03 15.46 -6.85
N LEU A 293 17.93 14.52 -6.60
CA LEU A 293 17.69 13.34 -5.79
C LEU A 293 18.84 13.16 -4.80
N ALA A 294 18.57 12.46 -3.70
CA ALA A 294 19.62 12.12 -2.75
C ALA A 294 20.62 11.10 -3.37
N PRO A 295 21.90 11.08 -2.94
CA PRO A 295 22.91 10.20 -3.52
C PRO A 295 22.56 8.71 -3.47
N TYR A 296 21.85 8.26 -2.42
CA TYR A 296 21.43 6.87 -2.28
C TYR A 296 20.31 6.46 -3.25
N GLN A 297 19.73 7.39 -4.00
CA GLN A 297 18.66 7.14 -4.97
C GLN A 297 19.18 6.97 -6.41
N ASP A 298 20.44 6.54 -6.59
CA ASP A 298 21.08 6.35 -7.90
C ASP A 298 20.28 5.43 -8.84
N GLU A 299 19.78 4.29 -8.32
CA GLU A 299 18.96 3.37 -9.10
C GLU A 299 17.66 4.02 -9.61
N LEU A 300 17.03 4.85 -8.77
CA LEU A 300 15.85 5.61 -9.16
C LEU A 300 16.20 6.65 -10.23
N ALA A 301 17.30 7.38 -10.07
CA ALA A 301 17.76 8.38 -11.03
C ALA A 301 18.02 7.75 -12.41
N LYS A 302 18.69 6.58 -12.43
CA LYS A 302 18.95 5.79 -13.65
C LYS A 302 17.66 5.28 -14.29
N ALA A 303 16.72 4.77 -13.50
CA ALA A 303 15.42 4.32 -14.00
C ALA A 303 14.62 5.46 -14.64
N ILE A 304 14.56 6.63 -13.98
CA ILE A 304 13.88 7.82 -14.51
C ILE A 304 14.58 8.30 -15.79
N ARG A 305 15.91 8.41 -15.81
CA ARG A 305 16.66 8.79 -17.02
C ARG A 305 16.34 7.86 -18.19
N LYS A 306 16.43 6.54 -17.97
CA LYS A 306 16.14 5.55 -19.02
C LYS A 306 14.72 5.74 -19.56
N ARG A 307 13.74 5.99 -18.68
CA ARG A 307 12.36 6.21 -19.10
C ARG A 307 12.15 7.55 -19.80
N LEU A 308 12.80 8.64 -19.36
CA LEU A 308 12.76 9.94 -20.04
C LEU A 308 13.35 9.86 -21.45
N LEU A 309 14.45 9.11 -21.65
CA LEU A 309 15.03 8.86 -22.96
C LEU A 309 14.03 8.14 -23.89
N ALA A 310 13.31 7.15 -23.36
CA ALA A 310 12.25 6.45 -24.11
C ALA A 310 11.05 7.36 -24.46
N GLU A 311 10.81 8.42 -23.68
CA GLU A 311 9.81 9.46 -23.96
C GLU A 311 10.37 10.58 -24.87
N GLY A 312 11.56 10.40 -25.46
CA GLY A 312 12.17 11.34 -26.41
C GLY A 312 12.90 12.52 -25.77
N ILE A 313 13.20 12.45 -24.46
CA ILE A 313 13.90 13.52 -23.74
C ILE A 313 15.34 13.10 -23.47
N ASP A 314 16.28 13.71 -24.19
CA ASP A 314 17.70 13.56 -23.89
C ASP A 314 18.02 14.15 -22.51
N THR A 315 18.53 13.29 -21.63
CA THR A 315 18.78 13.55 -20.22
C THR A 315 20.13 13.02 -19.78
N SER A 316 20.80 13.78 -18.92
CA SER A 316 22.02 13.34 -18.24
C SER A 316 21.77 13.21 -16.74
N VAL A 317 22.43 12.23 -16.11
CA VAL A 317 22.52 12.15 -14.64
C VAL A 317 23.91 12.61 -14.25
N ARG A 318 24.00 13.68 -13.47
CA ARG A 318 25.27 14.23 -13.00
C ARG A 318 25.36 14.10 -11.47
N PRO A 319 26.40 13.41 -10.96
CA PRO A 319 26.67 13.44 -9.53
C PRO A 319 27.24 14.80 -9.13
N HIS A 320 26.73 15.32 -8.01
CA HIS A 320 27.29 16.43 -7.26
C HIS A 320 27.66 15.95 -5.85
N SER A 321 28.43 16.75 -5.10
CA SER A 321 28.99 16.37 -3.79
C SER A 321 27.97 15.85 -2.77
N SER A 322 26.69 16.23 -2.88
CA SER A 322 25.63 15.82 -1.96
C SER A 322 24.30 15.43 -2.63
N THR A 323 24.24 15.39 -3.97
CA THR A 323 23.00 15.13 -4.72
C THR A 323 23.29 14.49 -6.08
N LEU A 324 22.31 13.81 -6.64
CA LEU A 324 22.27 13.41 -8.05
C LEU A 324 21.32 14.34 -8.80
N GLU A 325 21.75 14.88 -9.94
CA GLU A 325 20.92 15.77 -10.76
C GLU A 325 20.57 15.10 -12.09
N ILE A 326 19.27 14.92 -12.35
CA ILE A 326 18.75 14.61 -13.69
C ILE A 326 18.58 15.94 -14.42
N ARG A 327 19.30 16.14 -15.52
CA ARG A 327 19.32 17.41 -16.26
C ARG A 327 18.82 17.29 -17.69
N ILE A 328 17.98 18.24 -18.10
CA ILE A 328 17.44 18.44 -19.45
C ILE A 328 17.86 19.83 -19.90
N THR A 329 18.69 19.92 -20.95
CA THR A 329 19.34 21.19 -21.35
C THR A 329 19.00 21.65 -22.77
N ASN A 330 18.32 20.82 -23.55
CA ASN A 330 17.93 21.14 -24.91
C ASN A 330 16.46 21.63 -24.97
N GLN A 331 16.13 22.38 -26.03
CA GLN A 331 14.81 23.01 -26.19
C GLN A 331 13.69 21.97 -26.43
N LEU A 332 13.99 20.89 -27.16
CA LEU A 332 13.03 19.82 -27.43
C LEU A 332 12.59 19.12 -26.14
N GLY A 333 13.55 18.73 -25.30
CA GLY A 333 13.30 18.13 -23.99
C GLY A 333 12.54 19.09 -23.07
N PHE A 334 12.85 20.39 -23.09
CA PHE A 334 12.06 21.40 -22.37
C PHE A 334 10.61 21.47 -22.86
N LYS A 335 10.39 21.45 -24.18
CA LYS A 335 9.05 21.41 -24.80
C LYS A 335 8.30 20.17 -24.34
N ILE A 336 8.86 18.97 -24.55
CA ILE A 336 8.22 17.70 -24.19
C ILE A 336 7.91 17.67 -22.68
N PHE A 337 8.88 18.03 -21.84
CA PHE A 337 8.73 18.02 -20.38
C PHE A 337 7.57 18.91 -19.95
N PHE A 338 7.55 20.19 -20.35
CA PHE A 338 6.46 21.11 -20.03
C PHE A 338 5.28 21.02 -21.00
N THR A 339 5.17 19.95 -21.80
CA THR A 339 3.94 19.53 -22.46
C THR A 339 3.25 18.44 -21.64
N LYS A 340 4.03 17.49 -21.11
CA LYS A 340 3.55 16.33 -20.36
C LYS A 340 3.42 16.58 -18.86
N ALA A 341 4.37 17.27 -18.23
CA ALA A 341 4.31 17.62 -16.83
C ALA A 341 3.39 18.85 -16.63
N ASN A 342 2.60 18.81 -15.56
CA ASN A 342 1.74 19.92 -15.16
C ASN A 342 1.98 20.33 -13.70
N PRO A 343 3.14 20.93 -13.39
CA PRO A 343 3.47 21.32 -12.03
C PRO A 343 2.68 22.57 -11.59
N ILE A 344 2.31 22.65 -10.31
CA ILE A 344 1.59 23.78 -9.72
C ILE A 344 2.53 24.92 -9.29
N ILE A 345 3.82 24.64 -9.18
CA ILE A 345 4.88 25.62 -8.92
C ILE A 345 5.97 25.53 -9.98
N LYS A 346 6.71 26.61 -10.18
CA LYS A 346 7.84 26.66 -11.13
C LYS A 346 7.44 26.22 -12.55
N ASN A 347 6.21 26.50 -12.97
CA ASN A 347 5.66 26.14 -14.26
C ASN A 347 5.84 27.31 -15.25
N PRO A 348 6.65 27.17 -16.31
CA PRO A 348 6.86 28.23 -17.30
C PRO A 348 5.58 28.71 -17.99
N ARG A 349 4.53 27.88 -18.08
CA ARG A 349 3.20 28.27 -18.62
C ARG A 349 2.52 29.35 -17.78
N HIS A 350 2.86 29.41 -16.50
CA HIS A 350 2.20 30.16 -15.44
C HIS A 350 3.26 30.93 -14.64
N PRO A 351 3.76 32.09 -15.11
CA PRO A 351 4.86 32.83 -14.47
C PRO A 351 4.64 33.14 -12.98
N GLU A 352 3.40 33.32 -12.56
CA GLU A 352 2.97 33.52 -11.18
C GLU A 352 3.23 32.29 -10.28
N SER A 353 3.38 31.10 -10.85
CA SER A 353 3.74 29.87 -10.14
C SER A 353 5.17 29.90 -9.57
N PHE A 354 6.00 30.86 -10.01
CA PHE A 354 7.33 31.11 -9.45
C PHE A 354 7.32 32.03 -8.22
N ARG A 355 6.17 32.61 -7.84
CA ARG A 355 6.06 33.42 -6.61
C ARG A 355 6.51 32.60 -5.40
N ASN A 356 7.30 33.20 -4.53
CA ASN A 356 7.89 32.57 -3.33
C ASN A 356 8.86 31.41 -3.61
N THR A 357 9.34 31.27 -4.85
CA THR A 357 10.46 30.38 -5.20
C THR A 357 11.78 31.18 -5.27
N ARG A 358 12.91 30.50 -5.52
CA ARG A 358 14.21 31.16 -5.71
C ARG A 358 14.36 31.85 -7.06
N THR A 359 13.45 31.58 -8.02
CA THR A 359 13.52 32.15 -9.37
C THR A 359 13.08 33.61 -9.37
N LYS A 360 13.96 34.50 -9.84
CA LYS A 360 13.66 35.94 -9.94
C LYS A 360 12.56 36.20 -10.99
N PRO A 361 11.69 37.22 -10.81
CA PRO A 361 10.62 37.53 -11.78
C PRO A 361 11.10 37.72 -13.22
N LYS A 362 12.26 38.38 -13.42
CA LYS A 362 12.87 38.54 -14.75
C LYS A 362 13.20 37.20 -15.41
N ALA A 363 13.71 36.24 -14.65
CA ALA A 363 14.02 34.91 -15.16
C ALA A 363 12.75 34.11 -15.48
N ALA A 364 11.71 34.20 -14.63
CA ALA A 364 10.40 33.59 -14.90
C ALA A 364 9.78 34.12 -16.20
N LYS A 365 9.89 35.44 -16.47
CA LYS A 365 9.45 36.02 -17.74
C LYS A 365 10.21 35.43 -18.94
N ILE A 366 11.54 35.33 -18.86
CA ILE A 366 12.34 34.73 -19.95
C ILE A 366 11.94 33.27 -20.19
N LEU A 367 11.71 32.49 -19.13
CA LEU A 367 11.26 31.10 -19.25
C LEU A 367 9.90 30.98 -19.93
N TYR A 368 8.98 31.90 -19.65
CA TYR A 368 7.69 31.97 -20.33
C TYR A 368 7.84 32.28 -21.82
N GLU A 369 8.67 33.25 -22.19
CA GLU A 369 8.94 33.56 -23.61
C GLU A 369 9.58 32.36 -24.34
N ILE A 370 10.52 31.66 -23.69
CA ILE A 370 11.09 30.43 -24.23
C ILE A 370 9.99 29.38 -24.44
N TRP A 371 9.14 29.16 -23.44
CA TRP A 371 8.03 28.21 -23.52
C TRP A 371 7.09 28.55 -24.68
N LYS A 372 6.64 29.80 -24.77
CA LYS A 372 5.76 30.27 -25.85
C LYS A 372 6.37 29.98 -27.23
N ARG A 373 7.64 30.39 -27.43
CA ARG A 373 8.36 30.19 -28.69
C ARG A 373 8.50 28.71 -29.08
N VAL A 374 8.82 27.82 -28.14
CA VAL A 374 8.97 26.39 -28.46
C VAL A 374 7.64 25.69 -28.73
N GLN A 375 6.51 26.22 -28.24
CA GLN A 375 5.18 25.70 -28.58
C GLN A 375 4.73 26.16 -29.97
N GLU A 376 5.01 27.42 -30.32
CA GLU A 376 4.59 28.04 -31.60
C GLU A 376 5.39 27.54 -32.80
N ARG A 377 6.63 27.08 -32.61
CA ARG A 377 7.36 26.36 -33.65
C ARG A 377 6.71 24.99 -33.88
N ALA A 378 5.95 24.87 -34.97
CA ALA A 378 5.77 23.62 -35.69
C ALA A 378 7.15 23.04 -36.05
N PHE A 379 7.23 21.74 -36.32
CA PHE A 379 8.47 21.04 -36.68
C PHE A 379 9.02 21.46 -38.06
N ASP A 380 8.99 22.74 -38.37
CA ASP A 380 9.60 23.29 -39.57
C ASP A 380 10.98 23.84 -39.21
N GLU A 381 11.95 23.39 -39.99
CA GLU A 381 13.39 23.66 -39.95
C GLU A 381 14.21 22.70 -39.09
N GLU A 382 14.77 21.72 -39.82
CA GLU A 382 16.13 21.21 -39.64
C GLU A 382 17.04 22.27 -38.98
N ASP A 383 17.28 22.13 -37.68
CA ASP A 383 18.54 22.61 -37.11
C ASP A 383 19.62 21.59 -37.56
N GLU A 384 20.00 21.64 -38.85
CA GLU A 384 21.42 21.51 -39.18
C GLU A 384 22.18 22.48 -38.25
N TYR A 385 23.39 22.10 -37.84
CA TYR A 385 24.25 22.81 -36.85
C TYR A 385 24.06 22.47 -35.38
N PHE A 386 24.28 21.21 -34.99
CA PHE A 386 25.00 20.88 -33.74
C PHE A 386 25.75 19.54 -33.86
N THR A 387 26.92 19.56 -34.53
CA THR A 387 28.06 18.70 -34.20
C THR A 387 29.03 19.44 -33.31
#